data_AF-K8F468-F1
#
_entry.id   AF-K8F468-F1
#
_cell.length_a   1.000
_cell.length_b   1.000
_cell.length_c   1.000
_cell.angle_alpha   90.00
_cell.angle_beta   90.00
_cell.angle_gamma   90.00
#
_symmetry.space_group_name_H-M   'P 1'
#
loop_
_entity.id
_entity.type
_entity.pdbx_description
1 polymer ?
#
loop_
_entity_poly.entity_id
_entity_poly.type
_entity_poly.pdbx_seq_one_letter_code
_entity_poly.pdbx_strand_id
1 'polypeptide(L)'
;MGAKKSAAKDRGYVTATEWKLDGGGKKNASVNAPLKKLPFNCCALSFLPFETPVFDVNSGSIYDLENIFPYALKHKQDPITGRNMQIKDLKELKLKKSEGNKDFTYECPILGSEFTDSTKICVVKRSGTV
;
A
#
# COMPACT_ATOMS: atom_id res chain seq x y z
N MET A 1 -25.74 19.00 -26.67
CA MET A 1 -26.84 18.14 -27.17
C MET A 1 -27.64 17.66 -25.96
N GLY A 2 -28.79 18.27 -25.69
CA GLY A 2 -29.62 17.95 -24.52
C GLY A 2 -30.41 16.67 -24.74
N ALA A 3 -30.30 15.71 -23.83
CA ALA A 3 -31.05 14.47 -23.89
C ALA A 3 -32.56 14.77 -23.73
N LYS A 4 -33.38 14.27 -24.65
CA LYS A 4 -34.85 14.33 -24.54
C LYS A 4 -35.28 13.56 -23.29
N LYS A 5 -35.75 14.27 -22.26
CA LYS A 5 -36.34 13.66 -21.07
C LYS A 5 -37.68 13.03 -21.47
N SER A 6 -37.80 11.71 -21.33
CA SER A 6 -39.02 10.98 -21.69
C SER A 6 -40.18 11.40 -20.78
N ALA A 7 -41.33 11.73 -21.37
CA ALA A 7 -42.57 12.10 -20.67
C ALA A 7 -43.07 11.04 -19.67
N ALA A 8 -42.54 9.81 -19.74
CA ALA A 8 -42.87 8.73 -18.81
C ALA A 8 -42.27 8.88 -17.39
N LYS A 9 -41.41 9.88 -17.15
CA LYS A 9 -40.75 10.11 -15.85
C LYS A 9 -41.28 11.35 -15.11
N ASP A 10 -42.41 11.90 -15.51
CA ASP A 10 -43.01 13.06 -14.83
C ASP A 10 -43.79 12.60 -13.59
N ARG A 11 -43.10 12.49 -12.45
CA ARG A 11 -43.68 12.03 -11.18
C ARG A 11 -43.85 13.14 -10.14
N GLY A 12 -43.63 14.41 -10.50
CA GLY A 12 -43.76 15.55 -9.57
C GLY A 12 -42.73 15.60 -8.43
N TYR A 13 -41.82 14.63 -8.35
CA TYR A 13 -40.69 14.61 -7.43
C TYR A 13 -39.43 14.14 -8.15
N VAL A 14 -38.27 14.54 -7.65
CA VAL A 14 -36.96 14.11 -8.17
C VAL A 14 -36.45 12.97 -7.31
N THR A 15 -36.11 11.83 -7.92
CA THR A 15 -35.49 10.71 -7.19
C THR A 15 -34.03 11.00 -6.84
N ALA A 16 -33.52 10.35 -5.79
CA ALA A 16 -32.10 10.45 -5.42
C ALA A 16 -31.15 10.10 -6.58
N THR A 17 -31.56 9.15 -7.43
CA THR A 17 -30.80 8.74 -8.62
C THR A 17 -30.80 9.83 -9.70
N GLU A 18 -31.94 10.47 -9.95
CA GLU A 18 -32.04 11.55 -10.94
C GLU A 18 -31.28 12.81 -10.50
N TRP A 19 -31.35 13.17 -9.22
CA TRP A 19 -30.57 14.28 -8.67
C TRP A 19 -29.05 14.05 -8.78
N LYS A 20 -28.63 12.80 -8.60
CA LYS A 20 -27.23 12.37 -8.71
C LYS A 20 -26.71 12.39 -10.15
N LEU A 21 -27.55 12.06 -11.13
CA LEU A 21 -27.14 11.95 -12.54
C LEU A 21 -27.30 13.27 -13.31
N ASP A 22 -28.44 13.95 -13.15
CA ASP A 22 -28.80 15.15 -13.91
C ASP A 22 -28.73 16.45 -13.08
N GLY A 23 -28.99 16.36 -11.77
CA GLY A 23 -29.18 17.53 -10.88
C GLY A 23 -27.91 18.13 -10.29
N GLY A 24 -26.72 17.72 -10.74
CA GLY A 24 -25.46 18.24 -10.22
C GLY A 24 -25.13 17.79 -8.78
N GLY A 25 -25.84 16.79 -8.24
CA GLY A 25 -25.49 16.17 -6.96
C GLY A 25 -24.06 15.62 -6.96
N LYS A 26 -23.47 15.44 -5.77
CA LYS A 26 -22.12 14.88 -5.60
C LYS A 26 -22.04 13.54 -6.36
N LYS A 27 -21.40 13.58 -7.53
CA LYS A 27 -21.09 12.37 -8.31
C LYS A 27 -20.30 11.45 -7.39
N ASN A 28 -20.45 10.14 -7.57
CA ASN A 28 -19.55 9.20 -6.88
C ASN A 28 -18.14 9.68 -7.20
N ALA A 29 -17.47 10.28 -6.21
CA ALA A 29 -16.04 10.51 -6.33
C ALA A 29 -15.51 9.11 -6.60
N SER A 30 -14.81 8.92 -7.72
CA SER A 30 -13.94 7.77 -7.86
C SER A 30 -13.24 7.61 -6.53
N VAL A 31 -13.15 6.38 -6.00
CA VAL A 31 -12.44 6.05 -4.75
C VAL A 31 -10.92 6.30 -4.90
N ASN A 32 -10.53 7.29 -5.69
CA ASN A 32 -9.26 7.96 -5.70
C ASN A 32 -9.24 8.95 -4.52
N ALA A 33 -9.56 8.46 -3.31
CA ALA A 33 -8.97 9.11 -2.15
C ALA A 33 -7.46 9.13 -2.40
N PRO A 34 -6.74 10.25 -2.20
CA PRO A 34 -5.30 10.26 -2.35
C PRO A 34 -4.74 9.22 -1.38
N LEU A 35 -4.39 8.05 -1.89
CA LEU A 35 -3.71 7.00 -1.14
C LEU A 35 -2.38 7.60 -0.72
N LYS A 36 -2.35 8.13 0.49
CA LYS A 36 -1.10 8.58 1.11
C LYS A 36 -0.26 7.33 1.26
N LYS A 37 0.85 7.28 0.53
CA LYS A 37 1.76 6.14 0.55
C LYS A 37 2.29 5.98 1.97
N LEU A 38 2.40 4.74 2.40
CA LEU A 38 3.08 4.44 3.65
C LEU A 38 4.55 4.82 3.49
N PRO A 39 5.14 5.59 4.41
CA PRO A 39 6.56 5.83 4.43
C PRO A 39 7.35 4.51 4.42
N PHE A 40 8.49 4.51 3.74
CA PHE A 40 9.32 3.31 3.59
C PHE A 40 9.80 2.72 4.91
N ASN A 41 9.90 3.51 5.98
CA ASN A 41 10.39 3.09 7.30
C ASN A 41 9.32 2.41 8.17
N CYS A 42 8.08 2.26 7.71
CA CYS A 42 6.99 1.68 8.48
C CYS A 42 6.56 0.30 7.97
N CYS A 43 6.14 -0.56 8.90
CA CYS A 43 5.56 -1.87 8.62
C CYS A 43 4.15 -1.72 8.02
N ALA A 44 3.84 -2.48 6.97
CA ALA A 44 2.53 -2.40 6.32
C ALA A 44 1.38 -3.08 7.08
N LEU A 45 1.67 -3.79 8.18
CA LEU A 45 0.67 -4.41 9.04
C LEU A 45 0.38 -3.59 10.30
N SER A 46 1.41 -3.08 10.98
CA SER A 46 1.27 -2.27 12.22
C SER A 46 1.27 -0.76 12.00
N PHE A 47 1.75 -0.29 10.84
CA PHE A 47 2.01 1.13 10.54
C PHE A 47 3.03 1.80 11.47
N LEU A 48 3.74 1.01 12.27
CA LEU A 48 4.81 1.45 13.15
C LEU A 48 6.16 1.34 12.44
N PRO A 49 7.17 2.12 12.85
CA PRO A 49 8.54 1.92 12.40
C PRO A 49 8.99 0.48 12.66
N PHE A 50 9.58 -0.19 11.67
CA PHE A 50 10.07 -1.54 11.85
C PHE A 50 11.46 -1.55 12.53
N GLU A 51 11.68 -2.54 13.39
CA GLU A 51 13.01 -2.82 13.96
C GLU A 51 13.74 -3.87 13.14
N THR A 52 13.02 -4.93 12.77
CA THR A 52 13.52 -6.07 12.00
C THR A 52 12.77 -6.19 10.68
N PRO A 53 13.15 -5.42 9.65
CA PRO A 53 12.44 -5.42 8.39
C PRO A 53 12.57 -6.77 7.69
N VAL A 54 11.41 -7.35 7.39
CA VAL A 54 11.27 -8.52 6.52
C VAL A 54 10.37 -8.14 5.35
N PHE A 55 10.62 -8.72 4.19
CA PHE A 55 9.78 -8.51 3.02
C PHE A 55 9.30 -9.83 2.45
N ASP A 56 8.11 -9.81 1.86
CA ASP A 56 7.63 -10.92 1.06
C ASP A 56 8.23 -10.84 -0.35
N VAL A 57 8.85 -11.93 -0.78
CA VAL A 57 9.47 -12.05 -2.11
C VAL A 57 8.44 -11.95 -3.24
N ASN A 58 7.19 -12.34 -3.00
CA ASN A 58 6.16 -12.40 -4.05
C ASN A 58 5.39 -11.08 -4.20
N SER A 59 5.03 -10.43 -3.09
CA SER A 59 4.32 -9.15 -3.09
C SER A 59 5.27 -7.94 -3.11
N GLY A 60 6.48 -8.07 -2.56
CA GLY A 60 7.41 -6.96 -2.36
C GLY A 60 7.04 -6.04 -1.20
N SER A 61 6.05 -6.45 -0.38
CA SER A 61 5.58 -5.69 0.78
C SER A 61 6.53 -5.86 1.97
N ILE A 62 6.73 -4.77 2.72
CA ILE A 62 7.63 -4.75 3.88
C ILE A 62 6.82 -4.83 5.17
N TYR A 63 7.27 -5.71 6.05
CA TYR A 63 6.70 -5.96 7.35
C TYR A 63 7.79 -5.99 8.42
N ASP A 64 7.35 -6.00 9.67
CA ASP A 64 8.19 -6.29 10.81
C ASP A 64 8.03 -7.75 11.21
N LEU A 65 9.14 -8.42 11.57
CA LEU A 65 9.18 -9.86 11.83
C LEU A 65 8.20 -10.27 12.93
N GLU A 66 8.17 -9.53 14.04
CA GLU A 66 7.33 -9.83 15.20
C GLU A 66 5.83 -9.80 14.86
N ASN A 67 5.45 -8.93 13.91
CA ASN A 67 4.06 -8.72 13.57
C ASN A 67 3.59 -9.64 12.43
N ILE A 68 4.44 -9.89 11.42
CA ILE A 68 4.06 -10.74 10.29
C ILE A 68 4.12 -12.22 10.62
N PHE A 69 5.01 -12.66 11.50
CA PHE A 69 5.15 -14.06 11.86
C PHE A 69 3.86 -14.68 12.45
N PRO A 70 3.22 -14.09 13.48
CA PRO A 70 1.95 -14.62 14.00
C PRO A 70 0.80 -14.49 12.98
N TYR A 71 0.84 -13.51 12.09
CA TYR A 71 -0.17 -13.34 11.04
C TYR A 71 -0.07 -14.44 9.96
N ALA A 72 1.14 -14.68 9.46
CA ALA A 72 1.42 -15.71 8.44
C ALA A 72 1.08 -17.12 8.96
N LEU A 73 1.31 -17.40 10.24
CA LEU A 73 0.94 -18.67 10.87
C LEU A 73 -0.59 -18.89 10.91
N LYS A 74 -1.36 -17.84 11.24
CA LYS A 74 -2.82 -17.91 11.38
C LYS A 74 -3.54 -17.94 10.04
N HIS A 75 -3.17 -17.04 9.13
CA HIS A 75 -3.93 -16.79 7.90
C HIS A 75 -3.29 -17.36 6.65
N LYS A 76 -1.97 -17.65 6.65
CA LYS A 76 -1.20 -18.13 5.49
C LYS A 76 -1.40 -17.28 4.22
N GLN A 77 -1.73 -16.00 4.42
CA GLN A 77 -2.02 -15.05 3.36
C GLN A 77 -1.26 -13.75 3.61
N ASP A 78 -1.02 -13.01 2.54
CA ASP A 78 -0.45 -11.67 2.59
C ASP A 78 -1.52 -10.65 2.98
N PRO A 79 -1.28 -9.79 3.99
CA PRO A 79 -2.30 -8.87 4.51
C PRO A 79 -2.69 -7.74 3.55
N ILE A 80 -1.88 -7.45 2.53
CA ILE A 80 -2.14 -6.36 1.57
C ILE A 80 -2.78 -6.91 0.30
N THR A 81 -2.21 -7.99 -0.23
CA THR A 81 -2.57 -8.53 -1.55
C THR A 81 -3.52 -9.72 -1.46
N GLY A 82 -3.67 -10.35 -0.28
CA GLY A 82 -4.48 -11.56 -0.09
C GLY A 82 -3.91 -12.82 -0.74
N ARG A 83 -2.69 -12.77 -1.28
CA ARG A 83 -2.02 -13.92 -1.90
C ARG A 83 -1.57 -14.92 -0.85
N ASN A 84 -1.49 -16.20 -1.22
CA ASN A 84 -0.99 -17.23 -0.32
C ASN A 84 0.50 -16.97 -0.01
N MET A 85 0.84 -16.91 1.28
CA MET A 85 2.19 -16.60 1.76
C MET A 85 2.71 -17.74 2.63
N GLN A 86 3.95 -18.18 2.39
CA GLN A 86 4.65 -19.11 3.28
C GLN A 86 5.75 -18.39 4.08
N ILE A 87 6.10 -18.93 5.25
CA ILE A 87 7.19 -18.40 6.09
C ILE A 87 8.53 -18.39 5.33
N LYS A 88 8.72 -19.33 4.39
CA LYS A 88 9.93 -19.41 3.55
C LYS A 88 10.09 -18.22 2.59
N ASP A 89 8.97 -17.60 2.23
CA ASP A 89 8.92 -16.47 1.29
C ASP A 89 9.24 -15.15 1.99
N LEU A 90 9.17 -15.11 3.32
CA LEU A 90 9.63 -13.98 4.13
C LEU A 90 11.16 -14.00 4.21
N LYS A 91 11.77 -12.90 3.78
CA LYS A 91 13.22 -12.70 3.85
C LYS A 91 13.58 -11.43 4.58
N GLU A 92 14.63 -11.50 5.38
CA GLU A 92 15.17 -10.36 6.10
C GLU A 92 15.82 -9.36 5.13
N LEU A 93 15.53 -8.08 5.32
CA LEU A 93 16.07 -6.98 4.54
C LEU A 93 17.22 -6.32 5.32
N LYS A 94 18.45 -6.41 4.80
CA LYS A 94 19.61 -5.75 5.42
C LYS A 94 19.69 -4.30 4.99
N LEU A 95 19.25 -3.39 5.84
CA LEU A 95 19.33 -1.95 5.62
C LEU A 95 20.41 -1.32 6.50
N LYS A 96 21.15 -0.36 5.94
CA LYS A 96 22.10 0.46 6.70
C LYS A 96 21.33 1.62 7.34
N LYS A 97 21.46 1.76 8.67
CA LYS A 97 20.96 2.94 9.40
C LYS A 97 21.92 4.10 9.21
N SER A 98 21.40 5.31 8.98
CA SER A 98 22.23 6.52 8.89
C SER A 98 22.81 6.87 10.27
N GLU A 99 24.12 7.08 10.39
CA GLU A 99 24.79 7.39 11.67
C GLU A 99 24.62 8.84 12.15
N GLY A 100 23.97 9.72 11.37
CA GLY A 100 23.91 11.17 11.64
C GLY A 100 22.59 11.73 12.19
N ASN A 101 21.47 11.01 12.07
CA ASN A 101 20.14 11.50 12.46
C ASN A 101 19.52 10.63 13.56
N LYS A 102 18.86 11.27 14.52
CA LYS A 102 18.20 10.63 15.68
C LYS A 102 16.90 9.88 15.32
N ASP A 103 16.56 9.82 14.04
CA ASP A 103 15.33 9.27 13.53
C ASP A 103 15.63 8.05 12.64
N PHE A 104 14.65 7.17 12.47
CA PHE A 104 14.73 5.88 11.77
C PHE A 104 14.97 6.02 10.25
N THR A 105 15.99 6.78 9.86
CA THR A 105 16.42 7.02 8.49
C THR A 105 17.38 5.92 8.03
N TYR A 106 17.13 5.45 6.81
CA TYR A 106 17.91 4.44 6.15
C TYR A 106 18.70 5.08 5.01
N GLU A 107 19.91 4.58 4.77
CA GLU A 107 20.83 5.11 3.77
C GLU A 107 21.15 4.06 2.71
N CYS A 108 21.29 4.50 1.45
CA CYS A 108 21.77 3.65 0.39
C CYS A 108 23.27 3.32 0.57
N PRO A 109 23.68 2.05 0.63
CA PRO A 109 25.07 1.66 0.90
C PRO A 109 26.05 2.06 -0.21
N ILE A 110 25.55 2.35 -1.42
CA ILE A 110 26.38 2.72 -2.57
C ILE A 110 26.51 4.24 -2.68
N LEU A 111 25.39 4.97 -2.53
CA LEU A 111 25.33 6.40 -2.80
C LEU A 111 25.59 7.26 -1.56
N GLY A 112 25.46 6.71 -0.36
CA GLY A 112 25.59 7.46 0.88
C GLY A 112 24.40 8.40 1.18
N SER A 113 23.36 8.37 0.34
CA SER A 113 22.19 9.24 0.45
C SER A 113 21.07 8.58 1.25
N GLU A 114 20.36 9.36 2.06
CA GLU A 114 19.17 8.94 2.80
C GLU A 114 18.00 8.61 1.86
N PHE A 115 17.20 7.60 2.21
CA PHE A 115 15.97 7.27 1.49
C PHE A 115 14.85 8.27 1.83
N THR A 116 14.24 8.83 0.80
CA THR A 116 13.09 9.73 0.90
C THR A 116 11.84 9.09 0.28
N ASP A 117 10.65 9.64 0.53
CA ASP A 117 9.37 9.11 -0.01
C ASP A 117 9.31 9.05 -1.55
N SER A 118 10.12 9.87 -2.23
CA SER A 118 10.25 9.89 -3.69
C SER A 118 11.28 8.89 -4.22
N THR A 119 12.07 8.26 -3.35
CA THR A 119 13.14 7.34 -3.74
C THR A 119 12.55 5.99 -4.12
N LYS A 120 12.93 5.47 -5.29
CA LYS A 120 12.51 4.15 -5.77
C LYS A 120 13.50 3.10 -5.30
N ILE A 121 13.03 2.18 -4.48
CA ILE A 121 13.84 1.10 -3.91
C ILE A 121 13.41 -0.20 -4.55
N CYS A 122 14.37 -0.97 -5.06
CA CYS A 122 14.14 -2.27 -5.67
C CYS A 122 14.99 -3.30 -4.94
N VAL A 123 14.39 -4.43 -4.56
CA VAL A 123 15.10 -5.55 -3.97
C VAL A 123 15.28 -6.62 -5.04
N VAL A 124 16.52 -7.06 -5.25
CA VAL A 124 16.84 -8.11 -6.23
C VAL A 124 17.04 -9.42 -5.48
N LYS A 125 16.17 -10.40 -5.76
CA LYS A 125 16.41 -11.78 -5.35
C LYS A 125 17.54 -12.34 -6.21
N ARG A 126 18.59 -12.87 -5.58
CA ARG A 126 19.67 -13.57 -6.30
C ARG A 126 19.06 -14.78 -7.03
N SER A 127 19.20 -14.81 -8.36
CA SER A 127 18.87 -15.96 -9.18
C SER A 127 20.11 -16.86 -9.32
N GLY A 128 20.02 -18.09 -8.82
CA GLY A 128 21.09 -19.08 -8.88
C GLY A 128 20.96 -20.10 -7.76
N THR A 129 21.54 -21.29 -7.95
CA THR A 129 21.78 -22.23 -6.84
C THR A 129 22.78 -21.56 -5.89
N VAL A 130 22.32 -21.28 -4.67
CA VAL A 130 23.14 -20.81 -3.56
C VAL A 130 23.41 -21.95 -2.60
#